data_AF-A0A5P9CXL9-F1
#
_entry.id   AF-A0A5P9CXL9-F1
#
_cell.length_a   1.000
_cell.length_b   1.000
_cell.length_c   1.000
_cell.angle_alpha   90.00
_cell.angle_beta   90.00
_cell.angle_gamma   90.00
#
_symmetry.space_group_name_H-M   'P 1'
#
loop_
_entity.id
_entity.type
_entity.pdbx_description
1 polymer ?
#
loop_
_entity_poly.entity_id
_entity_poly.type
_entity_poly.pdbx_seq_one_letter_code
_entity_poly.pdbx_strand_id
1 'polypeptide(L)'
;MRIARSARLILSVMTACASLATPVVADEHRAYFSFGGEPRLPDCTAGSVQSAVAGSVAKARKDYYGGRTILSIDEITEVAYRANDVSPLARRFCRGKASLSDGSYQSVHYMVEEHAGFVGVSWNVEACLAPLDKWRVYGAYCSTARPH
;
A
#
# COMPACT_ATOMS: atom_id res chain seq x y z
N MET A 1 -15.49 81.90 23.24
CA MET A 1 -15.67 81.37 21.86
C MET A 1 -14.53 80.40 21.58
N ARG A 2 -14.76 79.08 21.66
CA ARG A 2 -13.71 78.04 21.51
C ARG A 2 -13.86 77.37 20.15
N ILE A 3 -12.88 77.59 19.27
CA ILE A 3 -12.78 76.95 17.95
C ILE A 3 -12.30 75.51 18.16
N ALA A 4 -13.19 74.53 17.96
CA ALA A 4 -12.90 73.12 18.15
C ALA A 4 -12.54 72.44 16.82
N ARG A 5 -11.23 72.28 16.62
CA ARG A 5 -10.52 71.10 16.12
C ARG A 5 -11.09 70.37 14.90
N SER A 6 -10.47 70.70 13.77
CA SER A 6 -10.27 69.87 12.58
C SER A 6 -9.66 68.48 12.89
N ALA A 7 -9.81 67.59 11.92
CA ALA A 7 -9.13 66.30 11.73
C ALA A 7 -9.71 65.11 12.52
N ARG A 8 -10.81 64.55 12.02
CA ARG A 8 -11.09 63.12 12.19
C ARG A 8 -10.43 62.36 11.05
N LEU A 9 -9.30 61.76 11.43
CA LEU A 9 -8.51 60.75 10.73
C LEU A 9 -9.35 59.83 9.83
N ILE A 10 -9.01 59.86 8.55
CA ILE A 10 -9.23 58.79 7.58
C ILE A 10 -8.23 57.68 7.95
N LEU A 11 -8.66 56.66 8.69
CA LEU A 11 -7.77 55.54 9.04
C LEU A 11 -8.55 54.24 9.25
N SER A 12 -9.03 53.62 8.17
CA SER A 12 -9.54 52.24 8.22
C SER A 12 -9.83 51.66 6.83
N VAL A 13 -8.89 51.73 5.89
CA VAL A 13 -8.92 50.91 4.67
C VAL A 13 -7.50 50.38 4.39
N MET A 14 -7.02 49.51 5.28
CA MET A 14 -5.81 48.72 5.02
C MET A 14 -5.76 47.49 5.95
N THR A 15 -6.89 46.79 6.10
CA THR A 15 -6.88 45.42 6.63
C THR A 15 -6.34 44.55 5.51
N ALA A 16 -5.03 44.36 5.58
CA ALA A 16 -4.21 43.58 4.69
C ALA A 16 -4.90 42.29 4.24
N CYS A 17 -4.87 42.04 2.93
CA CYS A 17 -4.92 40.70 2.37
C CYS A 17 -3.77 39.88 2.98
N ALA A 18 -3.99 39.33 4.18
CA ALA A 18 -3.16 38.27 4.73
C ALA A 18 -3.42 37.04 3.87
N SER A 19 -2.64 36.94 2.79
CA SER A 19 -2.18 35.72 2.14
C SER A 19 -2.75 34.43 2.74
N LEU A 20 -3.74 33.85 2.04
CA LEU A 20 -4.01 32.41 2.10
C LEU A 20 -2.85 31.67 1.40
N ALA A 21 -1.64 31.81 1.93
CA ALA A 21 -0.57 30.88 1.62
C ALA A 21 -0.75 29.70 2.58
N THR A 22 -1.60 28.75 2.20
CA THR A 22 -1.48 27.42 2.80
C THR A 22 -0.06 26.97 2.51
N PRO A 23 0.75 26.60 3.51
CA PRO A 23 1.99 25.94 3.21
C PRO A 23 1.61 24.67 2.46
N VAL A 24 1.94 24.62 1.17
CA VAL A 24 2.04 23.33 0.46
C VAL A 24 3.26 22.68 1.10
N VAL A 25 3.03 21.98 2.21
CA VAL A 25 4.01 21.02 2.69
C VAL A 25 3.95 19.91 1.66
N ALA A 26 4.85 19.95 0.68
CA ALA A 26 5.13 18.78 -0.12
C ALA A 26 5.60 17.72 0.88
N ASP A 27 4.72 16.78 1.21
CA ASP A 27 5.10 15.61 1.97
C ASP A 27 6.05 14.82 1.08
N GLU A 28 7.36 14.98 1.30
CA GLU A 28 8.43 14.40 0.47
C GLU A 28 8.32 12.87 0.35
N HIS A 29 7.52 12.24 1.22
CA HIS A 29 7.26 10.80 1.23
C HIS A 29 5.94 10.35 0.58
N ARG A 30 5.19 11.23 -0.10
CA ARG A 30 4.00 10.81 -0.87
C ARG A 30 4.35 10.49 -2.31
N ALA A 31 3.95 9.31 -2.77
CA ALA A 31 3.99 9.01 -4.20
C ALA A 31 3.07 9.97 -4.95
N TYR A 32 3.47 10.35 -6.18
CA TYR A 32 2.77 11.33 -7.01
C TYR A 32 1.27 11.01 -7.25
N PHE A 33 0.89 9.73 -7.17
CA PHE A 33 -0.48 9.24 -7.37
C PHE A 33 -1.21 8.87 -6.06
N SER A 34 -0.65 9.16 -4.88
CA SER A 34 -1.29 8.84 -3.59
C SER A 34 -2.40 9.83 -3.24
N PHE A 35 -3.60 9.58 -3.78
CA PHE A 35 -4.84 10.28 -3.43
C PHE A 35 -5.56 9.71 -2.18
N GLY A 36 -4.97 8.74 -1.50
CA GLY A 36 -5.59 8.00 -0.39
C GLY A 36 -5.33 8.57 1.02
N GLY A 37 -6.22 8.21 1.95
CA GLY A 37 -6.08 8.39 3.41
C GLY A 37 -5.55 7.13 4.11
N GLU A 38 -5.44 7.18 5.44
CA GLU A 38 -5.02 6.03 6.25
C GLU A 38 -6.21 5.13 6.65
N PRO A 39 -6.03 3.79 6.72
CA PRO A 39 -4.82 3.03 6.43
C PRO A 39 -4.55 2.90 4.92
N ARG A 40 -3.27 3.05 4.51
CA ARG A 40 -2.86 3.04 3.09
C ARG A 40 -3.05 1.68 2.40
N LEU A 41 -3.06 0.60 3.19
CA LEU A 41 -3.20 -0.78 2.69
C LEU A 41 -4.21 -1.59 3.52
N PRO A 42 -4.97 -2.49 2.88
CA PRO A 42 -5.85 -3.43 3.58
C PRO A 42 -5.04 -4.40 4.46
N ASP A 43 -5.72 -4.98 5.44
CA ASP A 43 -5.14 -5.99 6.32
C ASP A 43 -4.89 -7.33 5.61
N CYS A 44 -3.91 -8.09 6.10
CA CYS A 44 -3.54 -9.41 5.54
C CYS A 44 -4.73 -10.37 5.42
N THR A 45 -5.70 -10.29 6.34
CA THR A 45 -6.87 -11.17 6.43
C THR A 45 -8.06 -10.70 5.59
N ALA A 46 -7.99 -9.50 4.99
CA ALA A 46 -9.08 -8.98 4.19
C ALA A 46 -9.41 -9.91 3.02
N GLY A 47 -10.70 -10.18 2.79
CA GLY A 47 -11.15 -11.08 1.73
C GLY A 47 -10.70 -10.65 0.32
N SER A 48 -10.55 -9.34 0.10
CA SER A 48 -9.99 -8.78 -1.14
C SER A 48 -8.53 -9.17 -1.34
N VAL A 49 -7.71 -9.13 -0.28
CA VAL A 49 -6.29 -9.52 -0.30
C VAL A 49 -6.17 -11.02 -0.54
N GLN A 50 -6.93 -11.84 0.17
CA GLN A 50 -6.93 -13.30 -0.04
C GLN A 50 -7.33 -13.67 -1.47
N SER A 51 -8.37 -13.02 -2.01
CA SER A 51 -8.79 -13.22 -3.41
C SER A 51 -7.71 -12.81 -4.41
N ALA A 52 -7.02 -11.70 -4.15
CA ALA A 52 -5.91 -11.25 -5.00
C ALA A 52 -4.73 -12.24 -4.95
N VAL A 53 -4.42 -12.81 -3.78
CA VAL A 53 -3.34 -13.80 -3.62
C VAL A 53 -3.68 -15.08 -4.40
N ALA A 54 -4.90 -15.59 -4.23
CA ALA A 54 -5.39 -16.74 -4.99
C ALA A 54 -5.39 -16.47 -6.50
N GLY A 55 -5.83 -15.28 -6.92
CA GLY A 55 -5.82 -14.84 -8.31
C GLY A 55 -4.42 -14.72 -8.90
N SER A 56 -3.44 -14.23 -8.15
CA SER A 56 -2.04 -14.12 -8.57
C SER A 56 -1.44 -15.50 -8.85
N VAL A 57 -1.69 -16.47 -7.96
CA VAL A 57 -1.27 -17.87 -8.15
C VAL A 57 -1.99 -18.52 -9.33
N ALA A 58 -3.31 -18.28 -9.48
CA ALA A 58 -4.10 -18.83 -10.58
C ALA A 58 -3.73 -18.25 -11.96
N LYS A 59 -3.23 -17.00 -12.01
CA LYS A 59 -2.75 -16.34 -13.23
C LYS A 59 -1.40 -16.87 -13.70
N ALA A 60 -0.63 -17.50 -12.81
CA ALA A 60 0.65 -18.08 -13.18
C ALA A 60 0.48 -19.13 -14.27
N ARG A 61 1.54 -19.34 -15.06
CA ARG A 61 1.58 -20.41 -16.05
C ARG A 61 1.28 -21.75 -15.37
N LYS A 62 0.45 -22.61 -16.00
CA LYS A 62 0.04 -23.89 -15.41
C LYS A 62 1.23 -24.76 -15.00
N ASP A 63 2.31 -24.79 -15.78
CA ASP A 63 3.49 -25.58 -15.45
C ASP A 63 4.29 -25.02 -14.26
N TYR A 64 4.05 -23.76 -13.87
CA TYR A 64 4.81 -23.08 -12.83
C TYR A 64 4.57 -23.69 -11.45
N TYR A 65 3.32 -23.69 -11.01
CA TYR A 65 2.88 -24.34 -9.78
C TYR A 65 2.29 -25.73 -10.04
N GLY A 66 2.46 -26.33 -11.21
CA GLY A 66 1.86 -27.65 -11.52
C GLY A 66 0.34 -27.64 -11.58
N GLY A 67 -0.25 -26.53 -12.01
CA GLY A 67 -1.69 -26.35 -12.20
C GLY A 67 -2.49 -26.12 -10.92
N ARG A 68 -1.82 -26.07 -9.77
CA ARG A 68 -2.47 -25.89 -8.46
C ARG A 68 -2.95 -24.46 -8.27
N THR A 69 -4.15 -24.32 -7.73
CA THR A 69 -4.73 -23.06 -7.29
C THR A 69 -4.90 -23.05 -5.77
N ILE A 70 -4.97 -21.87 -5.18
CA ILE A 70 -5.26 -21.70 -3.75
C ILE A 70 -6.78 -21.77 -3.55
N LEU A 71 -7.23 -22.57 -2.58
CA LEU A 71 -8.64 -22.68 -2.18
C LEU A 71 -8.95 -21.83 -0.94
N SER A 72 -8.07 -21.88 0.07
CA SER A 72 -8.14 -21.04 1.28
C SER A 72 -6.74 -20.65 1.74
N ILE A 73 -6.66 -19.58 2.53
CA ILE A 73 -5.44 -19.19 3.24
C ILE A 73 -5.78 -19.07 4.71
N ASP A 74 -5.14 -19.90 5.52
CA ASP A 74 -5.35 -20.02 6.95
C ASP A 74 -4.09 -19.61 7.72
N GLU A 75 -4.19 -19.49 9.05
CA GLU A 75 -3.04 -19.16 9.92
C GLU A 75 -2.31 -17.86 9.49
N ILE A 76 -3.06 -16.89 8.97
CA ILE A 76 -2.52 -15.63 8.42
C ILE A 76 -1.93 -14.78 9.55
N THR A 77 -0.66 -14.40 9.38
CA THR A 77 0.05 -13.51 10.29
C THR A 77 0.73 -12.40 9.49
N GLU A 78 0.57 -11.16 9.94
CA GLU A 78 1.38 -10.04 9.46
C GLU A 78 2.80 -10.16 9.99
N VAL A 79 3.78 -10.11 9.09
CA VAL A 79 5.20 -10.23 9.42
C VAL A 79 5.84 -8.85 9.59
N ALA A 80 5.46 -7.90 8.74
CA ALA A 80 5.98 -6.54 8.80
C ALA A 80 5.08 -5.57 8.01
N TYR A 81 5.11 -4.30 8.41
CA TYR A 81 4.58 -3.18 7.65
C TYR A 81 5.69 -2.15 7.45
N ARG A 82 5.96 -1.75 6.21
CA ARG A 82 6.99 -0.78 5.83
C ARG A 82 6.34 0.34 5.04
N ALA A 83 6.47 1.58 5.48
CA ALA A 83 6.02 2.76 4.75
C ALA A 83 7.04 3.87 4.97
N ASN A 84 7.28 4.69 3.93
CA ASN A 84 8.19 5.83 3.98
C ASN A 84 9.61 5.47 4.45
N ASP A 85 10.11 4.31 4.04
CA ASP A 85 11.46 3.82 4.34
C ASP A 85 12.36 4.01 3.10
N VAL A 86 12.99 2.94 2.60
CA VAL A 86 13.73 2.94 1.33
C VAL A 86 12.89 3.35 0.11
N SER A 87 11.55 3.30 0.24
CA SER A 87 10.60 3.70 -0.79
C SER A 87 9.38 4.37 -0.12
N PRO A 88 8.77 5.38 -0.78
CA PRO A 88 7.60 6.10 -0.26
C PRO A 88 6.31 5.27 -0.29
N LEU A 89 6.34 4.10 -0.94
CA LEU A 89 5.19 3.21 -1.05
C LEU A 89 5.04 2.34 0.20
N ALA A 90 3.81 2.21 0.67
CA ALA A 90 3.50 1.27 1.73
C ALA A 90 3.58 -0.18 1.21
N ARG A 91 4.16 -1.06 2.03
CA ARG A 91 4.24 -2.51 1.82
C ARG A 91 3.85 -3.24 3.09
N ARG A 92 2.89 -4.14 3.00
CA ARG A 92 2.49 -5.04 4.08
C ARG A 92 2.89 -6.46 3.73
N PHE A 93 3.72 -7.09 4.56
CA PHE A 93 4.19 -8.45 4.38
C PHE A 93 3.43 -9.40 5.26
N CYS A 94 2.93 -10.48 4.67
CA CYS A 94 2.09 -11.45 5.34
C CYS A 94 2.58 -12.87 5.03
N ARG A 95 2.32 -13.79 5.95
CA ARG A 95 2.53 -15.23 5.76
C ARG A 95 1.29 -15.98 6.20
N GLY A 96 0.97 -17.05 5.49
CA GLY A 96 -0.09 -17.97 5.88
C GLY A 96 0.16 -19.38 5.36
N LYS A 97 -0.85 -20.23 5.53
CA LYS A 97 -0.88 -21.60 5.04
C LYS A 97 -1.98 -21.71 3.99
N ALA A 98 -1.58 -21.93 2.74
CA ALA A 98 -2.51 -22.09 1.64
C ALA A 98 -2.93 -23.56 1.51
N SER A 99 -4.23 -23.81 1.45
CA SER A 99 -4.78 -25.08 0.96
C SER A 99 -4.84 -25.04 -0.56
N LEU A 100 -4.34 -26.07 -1.22
CA LEU A 100 -4.25 -26.14 -2.67
C LEU A 100 -5.28 -27.12 -3.26
N SER A 101 -5.58 -26.95 -4.54
CA SER A 101 -6.54 -27.79 -5.28
C SER A 101 -6.17 -29.28 -5.38
N ASP A 102 -4.92 -29.64 -5.09
CA ASP A 102 -4.45 -31.04 -5.02
C ASP A 102 -4.59 -31.65 -3.61
N GLY A 103 -5.16 -30.90 -2.65
CA GLY A 103 -5.29 -31.29 -1.26
C GLY A 103 -4.02 -31.07 -0.43
N SER A 104 -2.94 -30.55 -1.02
CA SER A 104 -1.72 -30.22 -0.28
C SER A 104 -1.83 -28.87 0.44
N TYR A 105 -1.04 -28.72 1.50
CA TYR A 105 -0.88 -27.46 2.21
C TYR A 105 0.53 -26.93 2.01
N GLN A 106 0.65 -25.65 1.65
CA GLN A 106 1.94 -25.02 1.42
C GLN A 106 2.01 -23.67 2.15
N SER A 107 3.20 -23.29 2.59
CA SER A 107 3.42 -21.94 3.10
C SER A 107 3.34 -20.93 1.97
N VAL A 108 2.49 -19.92 2.15
CA VAL A 108 2.36 -18.78 1.24
C VAL A 108 2.94 -17.54 1.91
N HIS A 109 3.81 -16.85 1.19
CA HIS A 109 4.31 -15.53 1.53
C HIS A 109 3.75 -14.55 0.51
N TYR A 110 3.18 -13.45 0.99
CA TYR A 110 2.66 -12.43 0.11
C TYR A 110 2.92 -11.03 0.65
N MET A 111 3.15 -10.11 -0.28
CA MET A 111 3.30 -8.69 0.00
C MET A 111 2.16 -7.94 -0.66
N VAL A 112 1.48 -7.08 0.08
CA VAL A 112 0.53 -6.10 -0.43
C VAL A 112 1.31 -4.80 -0.65
N GLU A 113 1.36 -4.32 -1.89
CA GLU A 113 2.07 -3.09 -2.24
C GLU A 113 1.09 -2.02 -2.73
N GLU A 114 1.30 -0.81 -2.21
CA GLU A 114 0.55 0.38 -2.59
C GLU A 114 0.91 0.79 -4.01
N HIS A 115 -0.10 1.19 -4.80
CA HIS A 115 0.08 1.59 -6.20
C HIS A 115 0.61 0.49 -7.13
N ALA A 116 0.57 -0.78 -6.72
CA ALA A 116 0.98 -1.91 -7.57
C ALA A 116 -0.15 -2.46 -8.47
N GLY A 117 -1.32 -1.82 -8.48
CA GLY A 117 -2.44 -2.19 -9.34
C GLY A 117 -2.30 -1.69 -10.78
N PHE A 118 -3.36 -1.85 -11.57
CA PHE A 118 -3.35 -1.43 -12.98
C PHE A 118 -3.07 0.08 -13.08
N VAL A 119 -2.06 0.45 -13.87
CA VAL A 119 -1.61 1.84 -14.09
C VAL A 119 -1.38 2.65 -12.79
N GLY A 120 -0.97 2.00 -11.70
CA GLY A 120 -0.69 2.68 -10.44
C GLY A 120 -1.93 2.92 -9.56
N VAL A 121 -3.09 2.41 -9.94
CA VAL A 121 -4.35 2.58 -9.19
C VAL A 121 -4.49 1.47 -8.15
N SER A 122 -4.93 1.83 -6.94
CA SER A 122 -5.15 0.91 -5.82
C SER A 122 -3.86 0.20 -5.37
N TRP A 123 -3.99 -0.96 -4.77
CA TRP A 123 -2.92 -1.86 -4.34
C TRP A 123 -2.96 -3.15 -5.16
N ASN A 124 -1.89 -3.94 -5.08
CA ASN A 124 -1.86 -5.30 -5.61
C ASN A 124 -1.02 -6.20 -4.72
N VAL A 125 -1.02 -7.50 -4.99
CA VAL A 125 -0.26 -8.49 -4.24
C VAL A 125 0.78 -9.18 -5.09
N GLU A 126 1.93 -9.43 -4.49
CA GLU A 126 2.94 -10.36 -4.97
C GLU A 126 2.92 -11.60 -4.07
N ALA A 127 2.74 -12.79 -4.64
CA ALA A 127 2.49 -14.02 -3.89
C ALA A 127 3.40 -15.16 -4.34
N CYS A 128 4.01 -15.82 -3.35
CA CYS A 128 4.96 -16.89 -3.54
C CYS A 128 4.65 -18.08 -2.62
N LEU A 129 4.63 -19.28 -3.20
CA LEU A 129 4.52 -20.54 -2.46
C LEU A 129 5.95 -21.09 -2.27
N ALA A 130 6.52 -20.95 -1.06
CA ALA A 130 7.95 -21.18 -0.80
C ALA A 130 8.51 -22.55 -1.25
N PRO A 131 7.78 -23.67 -1.14
CA PRO A 131 8.26 -24.96 -1.64
C PRO A 131 7.97 -25.19 -3.14
N LEU A 132 7.17 -24.33 -3.79
CA LEU A 132 6.73 -24.50 -5.18
C LEU A 132 7.34 -23.49 -6.16
N ASP A 133 8.14 -22.54 -5.69
CA ASP A 133 8.92 -21.63 -6.53
C ASP A 133 10.13 -22.37 -7.17
N LYS A 134 9.85 -23.22 -8.17
CA LYS A 134 10.85 -24.09 -8.82
C LYS A 134 12.01 -23.32 -9.47
N TRP A 135 11.74 -22.10 -9.95
CA TRP A 135 12.71 -21.30 -10.70
C TRP A 135 13.27 -20.14 -9.89
N ARG A 136 12.89 -20.01 -8.60
CA ARG A 136 13.30 -18.91 -7.71
C ARG A 136 12.98 -17.53 -8.30
N VAL A 137 11.81 -17.38 -8.91
CA VAL A 137 11.37 -16.08 -9.45
C VAL A 137 11.26 -15.05 -8.33
N TYR A 138 10.88 -15.49 -7.13
CA TYR A 138 10.79 -14.65 -5.94
C TYR A 138 12.03 -14.73 -5.04
N GLY A 139 13.15 -15.21 -5.59
CA GLY A 139 14.41 -15.39 -4.87
C GLY A 139 14.42 -16.59 -3.93
N ALA A 140 15.40 -16.62 -3.02
CA ALA A 140 15.55 -17.72 -2.08
C ALA A 140 14.43 -17.68 -1.03
N TYR A 141 13.63 -18.75 -0.94
CA TYR A 141 12.54 -18.88 0.04
C TYR A 141 11.57 -17.69 0.04
N CYS A 142 11.19 -17.23 -1.15
CA CYS A 142 10.29 -16.08 -1.35
C CYS A 142 10.82 -14.75 -0.79
N SER A 143 12.13 -14.48 -0.87
CA SER A 143 12.75 -13.28 -0.32
C SER A 143 12.12 -11.97 -0.83
N THR A 144 11.60 -11.92 -2.06
CA THR A 144 10.95 -10.71 -2.59
C THR A 144 9.60 -10.43 -1.91
N ALA A 145 8.85 -11.47 -1.53
CA ALA A 145 7.56 -11.36 -0.86
C ALA A 145 7.69 -11.41 0.67
N ARG A 146 8.89 -11.18 1.21
CA ARG A 146 9.20 -11.21 2.64
C ARG A 146 10.03 -9.99 3.03
N PRO A 147 9.98 -9.57 4.30
CA PRO A 147 10.95 -8.60 4.79
C PRO A 147 12.34 -9.22 4.77
N HIS A 148 13.31 -8.43 4.29
CA HIS A 148 14.74 -8.74 4.26
C HIS A 148 15.42 -8.44 5.60
#